data_AF-A0A9E0VZK7-F1
#
_entry.id   AF-A0A9E0VZK7-F1
#
_cell.length_a   1.000
_cell.length_b   1.000
_cell.length_c   1.000
_cell.angle_alpha   90.00
_cell.angle_beta   90.00
_cell.angle_gamma   90.00
#
_symmetry.space_group_name_H-M   'P 1'
#
loop_
_entity.id
_entity.type
_entity.pdbx_description
1 polymer ?
#
loop_
_entity_poly.entity_id
_entity_poly.type
_entity_poly.pdbx_seq_one_letter_code
_entity_poly.pdbx_strand_id
1 'polypeptide(L)'
;QTFEVGGEVREQFCDLLEASAEAFLPSANQGKWLADIYQLARLRLNRAGVPEIGGGNYCTFSQSELFYSYRREGVTGRMASVIWID
;
A
#
# COMPACT_ATOMS: atom_id res chain seq x y z
N GLN A 1 4.97 -5.78 -7.51
CA GLN A 1 4.37 -5.51 -6.18
C GLN A 1 4.92 -6.50 -5.18
N THR A 2 5.26 -6.07 -3.96
CA THR A 2 5.92 -6.93 -2.94
C THR A 2 5.10 -7.07 -1.65
N PHE A 3 3.97 -6.36 -1.54
CA PHE A 3 3.17 -6.33 -0.33
C PHE A 3 2.15 -7.48 -0.34
N GLU A 4 2.62 -8.66 0.09
CA GLU A 4 1.75 -9.81 0.27
C GLU A 4 0.96 -9.73 1.59
N VAL A 5 -0.34 -10.03 1.50
CA VAL A 5 -1.32 -10.06 2.59
C VAL A 5 -2.22 -11.31 2.49
N GLY A 6 -2.95 -11.65 3.55
CA GLY A 6 -3.95 -12.71 3.51
C GLY A 6 -5.30 -12.25 2.93
N GLY A 7 -6.18 -13.22 2.68
CA GLY A 7 -7.54 -12.98 2.17
C GLY A 7 -8.37 -12.08 3.09
N GLU A 8 -8.16 -12.18 4.40
CA GLU A 8 -8.84 -11.37 5.41
C GLU A 8 -8.61 -9.86 5.20
N VAL A 9 -7.41 -9.47 4.77
CA VAL A 9 -7.11 -8.07 4.46
C VAL A 9 -7.89 -7.64 3.23
N ARG A 10 -7.87 -8.42 2.15
CA ARG A 10 -8.63 -8.11 0.94
C ARG A 10 -10.13 -7.94 1.24
N GLU A 11 -10.71 -8.86 2.01
CA GLU A 11 -12.12 -8.82 2.41
C GLU A 11 -12.46 -7.52 3.13
N GLN A 12 -11.72 -7.17 4.19
CA GLN A 12 -11.95 -5.92 4.93
C GLN A 12 -11.90 -4.67 4.04
N PHE A 13 -10.99 -4.65 3.06
CA PHE A 13 -10.90 -3.55 2.11
C PHE A 13 -12.09 -3.50 1.14
N CYS A 14 -12.55 -4.65 0.65
CA CYS A 14 -13.68 -4.75 -0.28
C CYS A 14 -15.02 -4.48 0.41
N ASP A 15 -15.18 -4.88 1.68
CA ASP A 15 -16.39 -4.63 2.48
C ASP A 15 -16.65 -3.12 2.67
N LEU A 16 -15.57 -2.32 2.76
CA LEU A 16 -15.66 -0.86 2.89
C LEU A 16 -15.85 -0.16 1.53
N LEU A 17 -15.22 -0.68 0.49
CA LEU A 17 -15.28 -0.15 -0.86
C LEU A 17 -15.00 -1.27 -1.86
N GLU A 18 -16.03 -1.71 -2.57
CA GLU A 18 -15.97 -2.84 -3.50
C GLU A 18 -14.87 -2.68 -4.56
N ALA A 19 -14.69 -1.47 -5.09
CA ALA A 19 -13.64 -1.13 -6.05
C ALA A 19 -12.21 -1.41 -5.54
N SER A 20 -12.02 -1.60 -4.22
CA SER A 20 -10.73 -2.03 -3.66
C SER A 20 -10.26 -3.37 -4.22
N ALA A 21 -11.16 -4.22 -4.72
CA ALA A 21 -10.82 -5.50 -5.33
C ALA A 21 -9.81 -5.37 -6.48
N GLU A 22 -9.84 -4.26 -7.24
CA GLU A 22 -8.92 -3.98 -8.35
C GLU A 22 -7.46 -3.79 -7.90
N ALA A 23 -7.26 -3.47 -6.62
CA ALA A 23 -5.93 -3.25 -6.05
C ALA A 23 -5.32 -4.52 -5.44
N PHE A 24 -5.93 -5.70 -5.65
CA PHE A 24 -5.39 -6.98 -5.19
C PHE A 24 -5.19 -7.93 -6.36
N LEU A 25 -3.95 -8.39 -6.53
CA LEU A 25 -3.61 -9.46 -7.47
C LEU A 25 -3.41 -10.78 -6.71
N PRO A 26 -3.76 -11.93 -7.29
CA PRO A 26 -3.43 -13.23 -6.71
C PRO A 26 -1.91 -13.35 -6.47
N SER A 27 -1.51 -13.85 -5.31
CA SER A 27 -0.10 -14.20 -5.07
C SER A 27 0.20 -15.61 -5.57
N ALA A 28 1.50 -15.93 -5.69
CA ALA A 28 1.97 -17.30 -5.90
C ALA A 28 1.64 -18.23 -4.72
N ASN A 29 1.48 -17.67 -3.51
CA ASN A 29 1.09 -18.42 -2.32
C ASN A 29 -0.43 -18.55 -2.23
N GLN A 30 -0.93 -19.78 -2.07
CA GLN A 30 -2.37 -20.04 -1.99
C GLN A 30 -3.02 -19.28 -0.83
N GLY A 31 -4.15 -18.62 -1.10
CA GLY A 31 -4.88 -17.82 -0.12
C GLY A 31 -4.21 -16.48 0.22
N LYS A 32 -3.15 -16.09 -0.50
CA LYS A 32 -2.48 -14.80 -0.36
C LYS A 32 -2.70 -13.91 -1.58
N TRP A 33 -2.60 -12.61 -1.34
CA TRP A 33 -2.81 -11.56 -2.32
C TRP A 33 -1.66 -10.56 -2.30
N LEU A 34 -1.27 -10.06 -3.46
CA LEU A 34 -0.39 -8.91 -3.61
C LEU A 34 -1.26 -7.65 -3.63
N ALA A 35 -1.15 -6.84 -2.58
CA ALA A 35 -1.91 -5.62 -2.44
C ALA A 35 -1.14 -4.41 -2.99
N ASP A 36 -1.82 -3.60 -3.80
CA ASP A 36 -1.36 -2.29 -4.23
C ASP A 36 -1.81 -1.22 -3.24
N ILE A 37 -0.97 -0.93 -2.25
CA ILE A 37 -1.30 0.04 -1.20
C ILE A 37 -1.51 1.46 -1.76
N TYR A 38 -0.88 1.81 -2.88
CA TYR A 38 -1.07 3.11 -3.51
C TYR A 38 -2.43 3.21 -4.20
N GLN A 39 -2.84 2.17 -4.93
CA GLN A 39 -4.16 2.13 -5.54
C GLN A 39 -5.27 2.15 -4.47
N LEU A 40 -5.09 1.42 -3.36
CA LEU A 40 -6.04 1.45 -2.23
C LEU A 40 -6.19 2.84 -1.61
N ALA A 41 -5.10 3.61 -1.51
CA ALA A 41 -5.13 4.99 -1.05
C ALA A 41 -5.81 5.91 -2.09
N ARG A 42 -5.49 5.76 -3.38
CA ARG A 42 -6.10 6.54 -4.47
C ARG A 42 -7.61 6.37 -4.52
N LEU A 43 -8.10 5.13 -4.44
CA LEU A 43 -9.54 4.84 -4.41
C LEU A 43 -10.25 5.58 -3.26
N ARG A 44 -9.64 5.61 -2.07
CA ARG A 44 -10.18 6.31 -0.89
C ARG A 44 -10.15 7.82 -1.04
N LEU A 45 -9.04 8.38 -1.52
CA LEU A 45 -8.86 9.81 -1.73
C LEU A 45 -9.82 10.32 -2.82
N ASN A 46 -9.97 9.58 -3.92
CA ASN A 46 -10.95 9.89 -4.97
C ASN A 46 -12.38 9.87 -4.42
N ARG A 47 -12.75 8.86 -3.63
CA ARG A 47 -14.07 8.80 -2.97
C ARG A 47 -14.29 9.95 -1.99
N ALA A 48 -13.23 10.47 -1.37
CA ALA A 48 -13.27 11.64 -0.51
C ALA A 48 -13.31 12.98 -1.28
N GLY A 49 -13.25 12.96 -2.62
CA GLY A 49 -13.30 14.15 -3.45
C GLY A 49 -11.96 14.90 -3.60
N VAL A 50 -10.83 14.24 -3.30
CA VAL A 50 -9.51 14.86 -3.47
C VAL A 50 -9.20 15.01 -4.96
N PRO A 51 -8.95 16.24 -5.47
CA PRO A 51 -8.87 16.50 -6.90
C PRO A 51 -7.53 16.10 -7.52
N GLU A 52 -6.44 16.16 -6.76
CA GLU A 52 -5.09 15.91 -7.23
C GLU A 52 -4.37 14.94 -6.30
N ILE A 53 -3.88 13.82 -6.88
CA ILE A 53 -3.20 12.78 -6.12
C ILE A 53 -1.89 12.40 -6.82
N GLY A 54 -0.77 12.86 -6.28
CA GLY A 54 0.57 12.58 -6.79
C GLY A 54 1.33 11.46 -6.05
N GLY A 55 2.57 11.23 -6.46
CA GLY A 55 3.49 10.30 -5.78
C GLY A 55 3.16 8.82 -5.96
N GLY A 56 3.60 7.98 -5.02
CA GLY A 56 3.32 6.54 -5.02
C GLY A 56 4.19 5.70 -5.96
N ASN A 57 5.40 6.17 -6.28
CA ASN A 57 6.30 5.52 -7.24
C ASN A 57 7.46 4.76 -6.57
N TYR A 58 7.52 4.74 -5.23
CA TYR A 58 8.61 4.12 -4.49
C TYR A 58 8.15 2.83 -3.79
N CYS A 59 9.02 1.83 -3.73
CA CYS A 59 8.84 0.66 -2.89
C CYS A 59 9.93 0.63 -1.82
N THR A 60 9.55 0.72 -0.54
CA THR A 60 10.51 0.69 0.58
C THR A 60 11.17 -0.67 0.72
N PHE A 61 10.48 -1.75 0.36
CA PHE A 61 11.04 -3.10 0.38
C PHE A 61 12.14 -3.29 -0.68
N SER A 62 11.88 -2.87 -1.92
CA SER A 62 12.77 -3.10 -3.07
C SER A 62 13.95 -2.13 -3.14
N GLN A 63 13.82 -0.90 -2.61
CA GLN A 63 14.87 0.12 -2.70
C GLN A 63 15.61 0.25 -1.37
N SER A 64 16.46 -0.74 -1.05
CA SER A 64 17.20 -0.84 0.22
C SER A 64 18.15 0.32 0.47
N GLU A 65 18.74 0.88 -0.58
CA GLU A 65 19.68 2.01 -0.47
C GLU A 65 19.01 3.32 -0.01
N LEU A 66 17.68 3.41 -0.10
CA LEU A 66 16.93 4.66 0.13
C LEU A 66 16.04 4.61 1.37
N PHE A 67 15.60 3.42 1.78
CA PHE A 67 14.53 3.28 2.78
C PHE A 67 14.77 2.13 3.75
N TYR A 68 14.45 2.35 5.03
CA TYR A 68 14.19 1.25 5.95
C TYR A 68 12.94 0.47 5.51
N SER A 69 12.93 -0.84 5.73
CA SER A 69 11.75 -1.67 5.48
C SER A 69 11.60 -2.78 6.50
N TYR A 70 10.58 -2.66 7.35
CA TYR A 70 10.25 -3.70 8.34
C TYR A 70 10.02 -5.06 7.69
N ARG A 71 9.37 -5.11 6.52
CA ARG A 71 9.10 -6.37 5.82
C ARG A 71 10.40 -7.04 5.33
N ARG A 72 11.45 -6.25 5.06
CA ARG A 72 12.76 -6.76 4.64
C ARG A 72 13.63 -7.16 5.83
N GLU A 73 13.66 -6.34 6.87
CA GLU A 73 14.70 -6.41 7.93
C GLU A 73 14.17 -6.79 9.32
N GLY A 74 12.86 -6.78 9.53
CA GLY A 74 12.27 -6.96 10.86
C GLY A 74 12.58 -5.77 11.76
N VAL A 75 13.62 -5.86 12.59
CA VAL A 75 14.01 -4.75 13.48
C VAL A 75 14.87 -3.76 12.70
N THR A 76 14.31 -2.57 12.42
CA THR A 76 14.96 -1.52 11.61
C THR A 76 14.55 -0.12 12.06
N GLY A 77 15.12 0.92 11.45
CA GLY A 77 14.79 2.34 11.70
C GLY A 77 13.42 2.76 11.17
N ARG A 78 13.13 4.07 11.21
CA ARG A 78 11.88 4.65 10.70
C ARG A 78 12.19 5.93 9.93
N MET A 79 11.48 6.15 8.83
CA MET A 79 11.45 7.42 8.11
C MET A 79 10.28 8.27 8.59
N ALA A 80 10.29 9.56 8.28
CA ALA A 80 9.18 10.47 8.51
C ALA A 80 8.77 11.15 7.20
N SER A 81 7.47 11.41 7.05
CA SER A 81 6.91 12.30 6.04
C SER A 81 6.37 13.54 6.76
N VAL A 82 6.85 14.72 6.41
CA VAL A 82 6.54 15.99 7.09
C VAL A 82 6.03 17.01 6.08
N ILE A 83 5.08 17.84 6.52
CA ILE A 83 4.51 18.96 5.75
C ILE A 83 4.18 20.09 6.73
N TRP A 84 4.45 21.33 6.35
CA TRP A 84 4.11 22.51 7.15
C TRP A 84 3.76 23.69 6.23
N ILE A 85 3.16 24.72 6.83
CA ILE A 85 2.96 26.05 6.23
C ILE A 85 3.94 26.98 6.93
N ASP A 86 4.61 27.85 6.18
CA ASP A 86 5.49 28.88 6.73
C ASP A 86 4.70 30.06 7.34
#